data_AF-A0A2P5HGJ8-F1
#
_entry.id   AF-A0A2P5HGJ8-F1
#
_cell.length_a   1.000
_cell.length_b   1.000
_cell.length_c   1.000
_cell.angle_alpha   90.00
_cell.angle_beta   90.00
_cell.angle_gamma   90.00
#
_symmetry.space_group_name_H-M   'P 1'
#
loop_
_entity.id
_entity.type
_entity.pdbx_description
1 polymer ?
#
loop_
_entity_poly.entity_id
_entity_poly.type
_entity_poly.pdbx_seq_one_letter_code
_entity_poly.pdbx_strand_id
1 'polypeptide(L)'
;MSSLIHRWKTPAPVQRSTARLVITKLLAVRDARGAQIDATHLSEEYRLEVLAILLDVVAKQGHAGVDQGNLSPRNVIIPPAPTGTLEETRPQCVVLIDYDSSTVYELTEYGKRPAQRARLPPNPMVLIWTATLSDLAGWAPPGLCWNRRLRREWLRGEFGGEKEALYEPLGEELELHEAPPEEVAALQYLDSLGEKSLVSF
;
A
#
# COMPACT_ATOMS: atom_id res chain seq x y z
N MET A 1 -58.42 11.71 18.68
CA MET A 1 -57.03 11.44 19.10
C MET A 1 -56.68 10.02 18.67
N SER A 2 -56.08 9.84 17.48
CA SER A 2 -55.63 8.54 16.97
C SER A 2 -54.15 8.37 17.22
N SER A 3 -53.78 7.38 18.04
CA SER A 3 -52.39 7.01 18.31
C SER A 3 -51.85 6.14 17.16
N LEU A 4 -50.89 6.66 16.39
CA LEU A 4 -50.08 5.87 15.46
C LEU A 4 -49.11 4.99 16.25
N ILE A 5 -49.37 3.68 16.27
CA ILE A 5 -48.43 2.68 16.77
C ILE A 5 -47.46 2.36 15.63
N HIS A 6 -46.25 2.92 15.68
CA HIS A 6 -45.17 2.51 14.79
C HIS A 6 -44.73 1.10 15.16
N ARG A 7 -45.07 0.14 14.30
CA ARG A 7 -44.65 -1.26 14.39
C ARG A 7 -43.18 -1.32 13.95
N TRP A 8 -42.27 -1.42 14.91
CA TRP A 8 -40.85 -1.64 14.64
C TRP A 8 -40.70 -3.00 13.95
N LYS A 9 -40.29 -3.00 12.67
CA LYS A 9 -39.92 -4.23 11.96
C LYS A 9 -38.53 -4.62 12.41
N THR A 10 -38.40 -5.76 13.06
CA THR A 10 -37.11 -6.38 13.33
C THR A 10 -36.43 -6.68 11.99
N PRO A 11 -35.19 -6.20 11.74
CA PRO A 11 -34.48 -6.54 10.52
C PRO A 11 -34.26 -8.06 10.45
N ALA A 12 -34.36 -8.62 9.24
CA ALA A 12 -34.13 -10.04 9.01
C ALA A 12 -32.70 -10.43 9.44
N PRO A 13 -32.49 -11.64 9.97
CA PRO A 13 -31.16 -12.11 10.34
C PRO A 13 -30.23 -12.06 9.12
N VAL A 14 -29.11 -11.35 9.25
CA VAL A 14 -28.08 -11.26 8.21
C VAL A 14 -27.42 -12.63 8.07
N GLN A 15 -27.60 -13.27 6.92
CA GLN A 15 -26.96 -14.53 6.58
C GLN A 15 -25.46 -14.27 6.39
N ARG A 16 -24.64 -14.67 7.36
CA ARG A 16 -23.17 -14.53 7.27
C ARG A 16 -22.61 -15.65 6.42
N SER A 17 -22.14 -15.33 5.21
CA SER A 17 -21.30 -16.21 4.42
C SER A 17 -19.94 -16.36 5.10
N THR A 18 -19.47 -17.60 5.27
CA THR A 18 -18.13 -17.87 5.81
C THR A 18 -17.19 -18.11 4.64
N ALA A 19 -16.17 -17.27 4.50
CA ALA A 19 -15.08 -17.49 3.55
C ALA A 19 -13.97 -18.30 4.22
N ARG A 20 -13.38 -19.26 3.50
CA ARG A 20 -12.22 -20.02 3.98
C ARG A 20 -10.98 -19.59 3.22
N LEU A 21 -10.05 -18.93 3.90
CA LEU A 21 -8.70 -18.69 3.39
C LEU A 21 -7.89 -19.98 3.47
N VAL A 22 -7.36 -20.45 2.34
CA VAL A 22 -6.46 -21.61 2.29
C VAL A 22 -5.06 -21.11 1.98
N ILE A 23 -4.19 -21.15 2.98
CA ILE A 23 -2.76 -20.84 2.81
C ILE A 23 -2.10 -22.07 2.21
N THR A 24 -1.70 -22.00 0.95
CA THR A 24 -1.12 -23.14 0.20
C THR A 24 0.39 -23.28 0.38
N LYS A 25 1.06 -22.23 0.87
CA LYS A 25 2.51 -22.24 1.07
C LYS A 25 2.84 -21.77 2.49
N LEU A 26 3.43 -22.67 3.27
CA LEU A 26 4.00 -22.36 4.56
C LEU A 26 5.42 -21.82 4.35
N LEU A 27 5.62 -20.54 4.68
CA LEU A 27 6.97 -19.98 4.81
C LEU A 27 7.41 -20.20 6.25
N ALA A 28 8.33 -21.14 6.46
CA ALA A 28 8.95 -21.34 7.76
C ALA A 28 9.90 -20.18 8.03
N VAL A 29 9.41 -19.14 8.70
CA VAL A 29 10.25 -18.06 9.24
C VAL A 29 10.96 -18.67 10.45
N ARG A 30 12.22 -19.04 10.25
CA ARG A 30 13.00 -19.93 11.14
C ARG A 30 13.19 -19.40 12.57
N ASP A 31 12.93 -18.11 12.77
CA ASP A 31 12.76 -17.48 14.08
C ASP A 31 11.43 -16.70 14.07
N ALA A 32 10.37 -17.31 14.61
CA ALA A 32 9.06 -16.68 14.78
C ALA A 32 9.04 -15.58 15.88
N ARG A 33 10.21 -15.24 16.44
CA ARG A 33 10.42 -13.90 16.98
C ARG A 33 10.52 -12.96 15.79
N GLY A 34 9.37 -12.71 15.17
CA GLY A 34 9.13 -11.69 14.18
C GLY A 34 9.55 -10.35 14.76
N ALA A 35 10.85 -10.08 14.68
CA ALA A 35 11.38 -8.74 14.86
C ALA A 35 10.70 -7.96 13.76
N GLN A 36 9.66 -7.22 14.13
CA GLN A 36 9.13 -6.15 13.33
C GLN A 36 10.35 -5.38 12.84
N ILE A 37 10.64 -5.49 11.56
CA ILE A 37 11.85 -4.91 11.02
C ILE A 37 11.59 -3.41 11.11
N ASP A 38 12.37 -2.74 11.96
CA ASP A 38 12.47 -1.30 11.86
C ASP A 38 13.17 -0.99 10.54
N ALA A 39 12.34 -0.73 9.52
CA ALA A 39 12.79 -0.48 8.17
C ALA A 39 13.78 0.70 8.10
N THR A 40 13.78 1.61 9.09
CA THR A 40 14.69 2.76 9.12
C THR A 40 16.17 2.37 9.23
N HIS A 41 16.48 1.13 9.64
CA HIS A 41 17.84 0.60 9.63
C HIS A 41 18.28 0.05 8.27
N LEU A 42 17.38 -0.05 7.30
CA LEU A 42 17.67 -0.49 5.93
C LEU A 42 18.04 0.71 5.06
N SER A 43 18.85 0.47 4.02
CA SER A 43 19.16 1.52 3.05
C SER A 43 17.90 2.05 2.36
N GLU A 44 17.94 3.30 1.93
CA GLU A 44 16.81 3.92 1.24
C GLU A 44 16.46 3.18 -0.05
N GLU A 45 17.46 2.77 -0.81
CA GLU A 45 17.29 2.03 -2.06
C GLU A 45 16.56 0.72 -1.82
N TYR A 46 16.97 -0.05 -0.81
CA TYR A 46 16.34 -1.32 -0.47
C TYR A 46 14.88 -1.12 -0.05
N ARG A 47 14.61 -0.09 0.74
CA ARG A 47 13.24 0.25 1.16
C ARG A 47 12.36 0.65 -0.02
N LEU A 48 12.88 1.42 -0.97
CA LEU A 48 12.16 1.79 -2.19
C LEU A 48 11.86 0.56 -3.07
N GLU A 49 12.77 -0.40 -3.16
CA GLU A 49 12.51 -1.67 -3.85
C GLU A 49 11.41 -2.48 -3.17
N VAL A 50 11.42 -2.58 -1.83
CA VAL A 50 10.32 -3.21 -1.07
C VAL A 50 9.00 -2.49 -1.30
N LEU A 51 9.01 -1.15 -1.26
CA LEU A 51 7.83 -0.34 -1.51
C LEU A 51 7.26 -0.57 -2.93
N ALA A 52 8.11 -0.65 -3.96
CA ALA A 52 7.67 -0.95 -5.31
C ALA A 52 6.96 -2.31 -5.39
N ILE A 53 7.53 -3.36 -4.75
CA ILE A 53 6.90 -4.68 -4.68
C ILE A 53 5.56 -4.62 -3.94
N LEU A 54 5.48 -3.89 -2.83
CA LEU A 54 4.24 -3.74 -2.07
C LEU A 54 3.13 -3.11 -2.91
N LEU A 55 3.42 -2.03 -3.64
CA LEU A 55 2.44 -1.35 -4.47
C LEU A 55 1.95 -2.22 -5.64
N ASP A 56 2.85 -3.00 -6.26
CA ASP A 56 2.48 -4.00 -7.28
C ASP A 56 1.55 -5.09 -6.69
N VAL A 57 1.86 -5.60 -5.49
CA VAL A 57 1.01 -6.57 -4.79
C VAL A 57 -0.37 -5.98 -4.50
N VAL A 58 -0.45 -4.75 -4.00
CA VAL A 58 -1.72 -4.07 -3.71
C VAL A 58 -2.56 -3.89 -4.98
N ALA A 59 -1.94 -3.50 -6.10
CA ALA A 59 -2.63 -3.41 -7.39
C ALA A 59 -3.22 -4.77 -7.82
N LYS A 60 -2.42 -5.84 -7.71
CA LYS A 60 -2.86 -7.20 -8.04
C LYS A 60 -3.94 -7.72 -7.09
N GLN A 61 -3.90 -7.38 -5.81
CA GLN A 61 -4.95 -7.71 -4.85
C GLN A 61 -6.26 -7.02 -5.21
N GLY A 62 -6.21 -5.71 -5.48
CA GLY A 62 -7.39 -4.95 -5.91
C GLY A 62 -8.01 -5.53 -7.18
N HIS A 63 -7.18 -5.96 -8.14
CA HIS A 63 -7.62 -6.65 -9.35
C HIS A 63 -8.24 -8.03 -9.05
N ALA A 64 -7.71 -8.77 -8.08
CA ALA A 64 -8.31 -10.02 -7.61
C ALA A 64 -9.60 -9.80 -6.79
N GLY A 65 -9.92 -8.55 -6.43
CA GLY A 65 -11.07 -8.21 -5.60
C GLY A 65 -10.84 -8.31 -4.11
N VAL A 66 -9.58 -8.31 -3.70
CA VAL A 66 -9.16 -8.28 -2.31
C VAL A 66 -8.67 -6.88 -2.00
N ASP A 67 -9.29 -6.25 -1.00
CA ASP A 67 -8.76 -5.06 -0.37
C ASP A 67 -8.30 -5.46 1.03
N GLN A 68 -7.03 -5.27 1.33
CA GLN A 68 -6.48 -5.69 2.61
C GLN A 68 -6.94 -4.76 3.76
N GLY A 69 -7.28 -3.49 3.48
CA GLY A 69 -7.90 -2.56 4.43
C GLY A 69 -7.01 -2.01 5.56
N ASN A 70 -5.76 -2.46 5.69
CA ASN A 70 -4.82 -2.06 6.74
C ASN A 70 -3.35 -2.24 6.29
N LEU A 71 -2.95 -1.47 5.28
CA LEU A 71 -1.60 -1.51 4.73
C LEU A 71 -0.66 -0.70 5.63
N SER A 72 -0.08 -1.35 6.63
CA SER A 72 0.82 -0.74 7.61
C SER A 72 2.18 -1.47 7.69
N PRO A 73 3.25 -0.84 8.21
CA PRO A 73 4.60 -1.41 8.15
C PRO A 73 4.71 -2.70 8.97
N ARG A 74 3.91 -2.83 10.04
CA ARG A 74 3.81 -4.04 10.87
C ARG A 74 3.26 -5.25 10.12
N ASN A 75 2.57 -5.02 9.00
CA ASN A 75 1.93 -6.07 8.19
C ASN A 75 2.80 -6.48 7.00
N VAL A 76 4.05 -6.01 6.95
CA VAL A 76 5.04 -6.33 5.92
C VAL A 76 6.13 -7.21 6.54
N ILE A 77 6.32 -8.40 5.98
CA ILE A 77 7.41 -9.30 6.34
C ILE A 77 8.35 -9.44 5.16
N ILE A 78 9.65 -9.35 5.43
CA ILE A 78 10.71 -9.69 4.48
C ILE A 78 11.33 -11.01 4.95
N PRO A 79 11.05 -12.13 4.28
CA PRO A 79 11.70 -13.40 4.59
C PRO A 79 13.21 -13.29 4.35
N PRO A 80 14.04 -13.94 5.17
CA PRO A 80 15.48 -14.02 4.89
C PRO A 80 15.72 -14.74 3.56
N ALA A 81 16.78 -14.34 2.87
CA ALA A 81 17.25 -15.02 1.67
C ALA A 81 17.48 -16.51 1.95
N PRO A 82 17.13 -17.43 1.02
CA PRO A 82 17.31 -18.87 1.20
C PRO A 82 18.76 -19.27 1.53
N THR A 83 19.72 -18.50 1.04
CA THR A 83 21.17 -18.69 1.19
C THR A 83 21.73 -18.11 2.48
N GLY A 84 20.96 -17.30 3.23
CA GLY A 84 21.39 -16.70 4.49
C GLY A 84 22.47 -15.62 4.37
N THR A 85 22.88 -15.26 3.16
CA THR A 85 23.82 -14.15 2.92
C THR A 85 23.05 -12.84 2.90
N LEU A 86 23.29 -12.00 3.91
CA LEU A 86 22.74 -10.64 4.06
C LEU A 86 23.24 -9.66 2.99
N GLU A 87 24.12 -10.08 2.08
CA GLU A 87 24.66 -9.24 1.00
C GLU A 87 23.70 -9.10 -0.21
N GLU A 88 22.49 -9.63 -0.11
CA GLU A 88 21.52 -9.46 -1.19
C GLU A 88 21.07 -8.01 -1.27
N THR A 89 21.47 -7.36 -2.35
CA THR A 89 21.18 -5.96 -2.66
C THR A 89 19.70 -5.71 -2.97
N ARG A 90 18.91 -6.77 -3.16
CA ARG A 90 17.49 -6.68 -3.53
C ARG A 90 16.60 -7.61 -2.70
N PRO A 91 15.38 -7.18 -2.32
CA PRO A 91 14.42 -8.03 -1.64
C PRO A 91 13.90 -9.13 -2.58
N GLN A 92 14.13 -10.40 -2.22
CA GLN A 92 13.61 -11.52 -3.00
C GLN A 92 12.10 -11.73 -2.85
N CYS A 93 11.58 -11.41 -1.67
CA CYS A 93 10.19 -11.68 -1.31
C CYS A 93 9.70 -10.64 -0.32
N VAL A 94 8.49 -10.15 -0.55
CA VAL A 94 7.75 -9.31 0.39
C VAL A 94 6.42 -10.00 0.64
N VAL A 95 6.10 -10.21 1.91
CA VAL A 95 4.89 -10.92 2.34
C VAL A 95 4.01 -9.94 3.10
N LEU A 96 2.79 -9.74 2.58
CA LEU A 96 1.73 -9.05 3.31
C LEU A 96 0.99 -10.04 4.20
N ILE A 97 0.78 -9.66 5.46
CA ILE A 97 0.04 -10.43 6.48
C ILE A 97 -1.14 -9.62 7.02
N ASP A 98 -1.82 -10.17 8.02
CA ASP A 98 -2.89 -9.50 8.77
C ASP A 98 -4.08 -9.07 7.88
N TYR A 99 -4.84 -10.07 7.43
CA TYR A 99 -6.03 -9.89 6.58
C TYR A 99 -7.33 -9.85 7.40
N ASP A 100 -7.25 -9.60 8.71
CA ASP A 100 -8.40 -9.58 9.61
C ASP A 100 -9.45 -8.51 9.20
N SER A 101 -8.97 -7.41 8.63
CA SER A 101 -9.73 -6.25 8.16
C SER A 101 -9.97 -6.29 6.65
N SER A 102 -9.58 -7.38 5.98
CA SER A 102 -9.67 -7.46 4.53
C SER A 102 -11.10 -7.66 4.03
N THR A 103 -11.38 -7.10 2.86
CA THR A 103 -12.65 -7.24 2.15
C THR A 103 -12.42 -8.03 0.86
N VAL A 104 -13.17 -9.13 0.69
CA VAL A 104 -13.25 -9.87 -0.58
C VAL A 104 -14.54 -9.47 -1.29
N TYR A 105 -14.43 -8.53 -2.24
CA TYR A 105 -15.59 -7.84 -2.83
C TYR A 105 -16.61 -8.78 -3.48
N GLU A 106 -16.16 -9.86 -4.12
CA GLU A 106 -17.05 -10.87 -4.71
C GLU A 106 -17.97 -11.56 -3.70
N LEU A 107 -17.61 -11.55 -2.41
CA LEU A 107 -18.40 -12.12 -1.33
C LEU A 107 -19.26 -11.07 -0.59
N THR A 108 -19.12 -9.79 -0.95
CA THR A 108 -19.94 -8.70 -0.41
C THR A 108 -21.18 -8.46 -1.29
N GLU A 109 -22.15 -7.70 -0.78
CA GLU A 109 -23.32 -7.27 -1.57
C GLU A 109 -22.96 -6.40 -2.79
N TYR A 110 -21.77 -5.79 -2.79
CA TYR A 110 -21.29 -4.96 -3.90
C TYR A 110 -20.82 -5.79 -5.11
N GLY A 111 -20.52 -7.08 -4.90
CA GLY A 111 -20.02 -7.98 -5.95
C GLY A 111 -18.70 -7.52 -6.57
N LYS A 112 -18.45 -7.90 -7.82
CA LYS A 112 -17.18 -7.58 -8.52
C LYS A 112 -17.08 -6.10 -8.89
N ARG A 113 -16.01 -5.44 -8.42
CA ARG A 113 -15.62 -4.06 -8.76
C ARG A 113 -15.19 -3.93 -10.24
N PRO A 114 -15.21 -2.71 -10.82
CA PRO A 114 -14.72 -2.47 -12.18
C PRO A 114 -13.29 -2.99 -12.40
N ALA A 115 -12.37 -2.72 -11.46
CA ALA A 115 -10.97 -3.17 -11.53
C ALA A 115 -10.82 -4.70 -11.57
N GLN A 116 -11.80 -5.48 -11.10
CA GLN A 116 -11.78 -6.96 -11.20
C GLN A 116 -12.23 -7.48 -12.56
N ARG A 117 -12.91 -6.63 -13.34
CA ARG A 117 -13.41 -6.96 -14.68
C ARG A 117 -12.45 -6.47 -15.77
N ALA A 118 -11.50 -5.63 -15.39
CA ALA A 118 -10.37 -5.23 -16.21
C ALA A 118 -9.61 -6.46 -16.75
N ARG A 119 -8.85 -6.24 -17.83
CA ARG A 119 -7.96 -7.28 -18.36
C ARG A 119 -6.63 -7.34 -17.60
N LEU A 120 -6.19 -6.21 -17.08
CA LEU A 120 -4.93 -6.05 -16.36
C LEU A 120 -5.21 -5.44 -14.99
N PRO A 121 -4.29 -5.55 -14.02
CA PRO A 121 -4.39 -4.83 -12.77
C PRO A 121 -4.35 -3.32 -12.97
N PRO A 122 -4.97 -2.52 -12.08
CA PRO A 122 -4.82 -1.06 -12.12
C PRO A 122 -3.35 -0.67 -11.97
N ASN A 123 -2.91 0.37 -12.67
CA ASN A 123 -1.54 0.85 -12.54
C ASN A 123 -1.30 1.43 -11.13
N PRO A 124 -0.24 1.00 -10.40
CA PRO A 124 0.11 1.54 -9.08
C PRO A 124 0.23 3.07 -9.05
N MET A 125 0.63 3.69 -10.18
CA MET A 125 0.65 5.13 -10.33
C MET A 125 -0.72 5.74 -10.05
N VAL A 126 -1.80 5.17 -10.60
CA VAL A 126 -3.18 5.67 -10.43
C VAL A 126 -3.62 5.52 -8.98
N LEU A 127 -3.30 4.39 -8.36
CA LEU A 127 -3.69 4.09 -6.98
C LEU A 127 -3.06 5.07 -5.97
N ILE A 128 -1.80 5.44 -6.20
CA ILE A 128 -0.99 6.21 -5.24
C ILE A 128 -0.80 7.68 -5.67
N TRP A 129 -1.27 8.09 -6.85
CA TRP A 129 -1.02 9.42 -7.42
C TRP A 129 -1.40 10.58 -6.50
N THR A 130 -2.51 10.41 -5.80
CA THR A 130 -3.09 11.39 -4.87
C THR A 130 -3.04 10.91 -3.41
N ALA A 131 -2.76 9.63 -3.18
CA ALA A 131 -2.66 9.08 -1.84
C ALA A 131 -1.39 9.58 -1.13
N THR A 132 -1.42 9.52 0.20
CA THR A 132 -0.24 9.70 1.04
C THR A 132 0.37 8.34 1.32
N LEU A 133 1.69 8.29 1.55
CA LEU A 133 2.40 7.08 1.96
C LEU A 133 2.70 7.06 3.47
N SER A 134 2.01 7.88 4.27
CA SER A 134 2.23 7.98 5.72
C SER A 134 1.94 6.67 6.43
N ASP A 135 0.97 5.89 5.95
CA ASP A 135 0.64 4.58 6.50
C ASP A 135 1.76 3.55 6.29
N LEU A 136 2.72 3.86 5.41
CA LEU A 136 3.93 3.07 5.17
C LEU A 136 5.19 3.76 5.74
N ALA A 137 5.04 4.60 6.76
CA ALA A 137 6.16 5.23 7.45
C ALA A 137 7.21 4.19 7.87
N GLY A 138 8.49 4.51 7.65
CA GLY A 138 9.59 3.56 7.79
C GLY A 138 9.97 2.96 6.43
N TRP A 139 9.02 2.42 5.67
CA TRP A 139 9.27 1.91 4.31
C TRP A 139 9.39 3.05 3.29
N ALA A 140 8.44 3.98 3.26
CA ALA A 140 8.54 5.15 2.41
C ALA A 140 9.51 6.18 3.05
N PRO A 141 10.53 6.67 2.32
CA PRO A 141 11.39 7.74 2.81
C PRO A 141 10.57 8.99 3.14
N PRO A 142 10.94 9.77 4.17
CA PRO A 142 10.17 10.95 4.58
C PRO A 142 9.89 11.92 3.43
N GLY A 143 10.89 12.14 2.55
CA GLY A 143 10.71 12.97 1.35
C GLY A 143 9.58 12.47 0.45
N LEU A 144 9.48 11.15 0.24
CA LEU A 144 8.44 10.54 -0.60
C LEU A 144 7.03 10.62 0.03
N CYS A 145 6.96 10.56 1.37
CA CYS A 145 5.69 10.65 2.10
C CYS A 145 5.04 12.03 1.92
N TRP A 146 5.83 13.09 2.06
CA TRP A 146 5.33 14.46 2.17
C TRP A 146 5.47 15.28 0.88
N ASN A 147 6.41 14.93 -0.01
CA ASN A 147 6.60 15.65 -1.26
C ASN A 147 5.86 14.95 -2.41
N ARG A 148 4.71 15.52 -2.81
CA ARG A 148 3.88 14.95 -3.88
C ARG A 148 4.62 14.88 -5.21
N ARG A 149 5.47 15.86 -5.52
CA ARG A 149 6.25 15.87 -6.76
C ARG A 149 7.24 14.71 -6.80
N LEU A 150 8.05 14.56 -5.74
CA LEU A 150 9.03 13.47 -5.63
C LEU A 150 8.35 12.11 -5.73
N ARG A 151 7.20 11.93 -5.07
CA ARG A 151 6.40 10.71 -5.15
C ARG A 151 5.95 10.39 -6.57
N ARG A 152 5.44 11.39 -7.30
CA ARG A 152 4.98 11.22 -8.69
C ARG A 152 6.13 10.91 -9.65
N GLU A 153 7.27 11.57 -9.49
CA GLU A 153 8.49 11.31 -10.25
C GLU A 153 8.99 9.89 -10.03
N TRP A 154 9.07 9.47 -8.75
CA TRP A 154 9.43 8.10 -8.40
C TRP A 154 8.45 7.06 -8.97
N LEU A 155 7.13 7.27 -8.81
CA LEU A 155 6.11 6.38 -9.36
C LEU A 155 6.21 6.24 -10.89
N ARG A 156 6.48 7.33 -11.60
CA ARG A 156 6.71 7.30 -13.06
C ARG A 156 7.98 6.53 -13.43
N GLY A 157 9.06 6.75 -12.69
CA GLY A 157 10.30 6.00 -12.90
C GLY A 157 10.12 4.50 -12.62
N GLU A 158 9.34 4.15 -11.61
CA GLU A 158 9.19 2.77 -11.16
C GLU A 158 8.13 1.98 -11.94
N PHE A 159 7.02 2.61 -12.33
CA PHE A 159 5.85 1.94 -12.95
C PHE A 159 5.49 2.46 -14.35
N GLY A 160 6.21 3.45 -14.87
CA GLY A 160 6.07 3.91 -16.25
C GLY A 160 6.93 3.11 -17.24
N GLY A 161 7.01 3.61 -18.47
CA GLY A 161 7.87 3.04 -19.51
C GLY A 161 7.47 1.61 -19.88
N GLU A 162 8.43 0.69 -19.92
CA GLU A 162 8.16 -0.72 -20.28
C GLU A 162 7.22 -1.42 -19.28
N LYS A 163 7.29 -1.06 -17.99
CA LYS A 163 6.45 -1.66 -16.94
C LYS A 163 5.00 -1.23 -17.04
N GLU A 164 4.70 -0.10 -17.69
CA GLU A 164 3.34 0.39 -17.88
C GLU A 164 2.45 -0.64 -18.60
N ALA A 165 3.02 -1.40 -19.53
CA ALA A 165 2.32 -2.43 -20.28
C ALA A 165 1.83 -3.62 -19.42
N LEU A 166 2.27 -3.73 -18.17
CA LEU A 166 1.82 -4.76 -17.22
C LEU A 166 0.51 -4.39 -16.52
N TYR A 167 0.02 -3.17 -16.71
CA TYR A 167 -1.13 -2.61 -16.00
C TYR A 167 -2.18 -2.05 -16.96
N GLU A 168 -3.36 -1.70 -16.43
CA GLU A 168 -4.35 -0.94 -17.20
C GLU A 168 -3.74 0.39 -17.69
N PRO A 169 -4.00 0.77 -18.95
CA PRO A 169 -3.57 2.05 -19.48
C PRO A 169 -4.08 3.22 -18.64
N LEU A 170 -3.27 4.27 -18.53
CA LEU A 170 -3.65 5.50 -17.85
C LEU A 170 -4.78 6.19 -18.65
N GLY A 171 -5.98 6.27 -18.08
CA GLY A 171 -7.17 6.82 -18.77
C GLY A 171 -7.21 8.36 -18.80
N GLU A 172 -6.66 9.01 -17.79
CA GLU A 172 -6.40 10.45 -17.78
C GLU A 172 -4.88 10.63 -17.77
N GLU A 173 -4.38 11.56 -18.59
CA GLU A 173 -2.97 11.94 -18.50
C GLU A 173 -2.75 12.46 -17.07
N LEU A 174 -1.94 11.73 -16.30
CA LEU A 174 -1.67 12.05 -14.91
C LEU A 174 -0.84 13.32 -14.87
N GLU A 175 -1.48 14.48 -15.01
CA GLU A 175 -0.81 15.76 -15.12
C GLU A 175 -0.03 16.05 -13.82
N LEU A 176 1.23 16.43 -13.99
CA LEU A 176 2.00 17.07 -12.93
C LEU A 176 1.47 18.50 -12.82
N HIS A 177 0.32 18.71 -12.19
CA HIS A 177 0.02 20.04 -11.72
C HIS A 177 1.16 20.45 -10.77
N GLU A 178 1.76 21.62 -11.05
CA GLU A 178 2.74 22.22 -10.16
C GLU A 178 2.19 22.25 -8.75
N ALA A 179 3.05 21.95 -7.78
CA ALA A 179 2.65 21.99 -6.38
C ALA A 179 2.14 23.41 -6.06
N PRO A 180 0.99 23.54 -5.38
CA PRO A 180 0.52 24.86 -4.98
C PRO A 180 1.61 25.55 -4.13
N PRO A 181 1.77 26.88 -4.23
CA PRO A 181 2.84 27.62 -3.54
C PRO A 181 2.93 27.32 -2.03
N GLU A 182 1.81 26.99 -1.39
CA GLU A 182 1.72 26.63 0.02
C GLU A 182 2.48 25.33 0.35
N GLU A 183 2.42 24.33 -0.53
CA GLU A 183 3.14 23.05 -0.36
C GLU A 183 4.65 23.27 -0.52
N VAL A 184 5.06 24.12 -1.46
CA VAL A 184 6.46 24.52 -1.65
C VAL A 184 7.00 25.24 -0.40
N ALA A 185 6.22 26.16 0.18
CA ALA A 185 6.60 26.87 1.39
C ALA A 185 6.72 25.93 2.61
N ALA A 186 5.82 24.96 2.75
CA ALA A 186 5.87 23.96 3.82
C ALA A 186 7.11 23.07 3.74
N LEU A 187 7.50 22.65 2.52
CA LEU A 187 8.71 21.86 2.31
C LEU A 187 9.98 22.66 2.63
N GLN A 188 10.07 23.92 2.17
CA GLN A 188 11.18 24.81 2.51
C GLN A 188 11.29 25.05 4.01
N TYR A 189 10.15 25.15 4.70
CA TYR A 189 10.13 25.28 6.16
C TYR A 189 10.66 24.01 6.85
N LEU A 190 10.25 22.82 6.41
CA LEU A 190 10.74 21.55 6.96
C LEU A 190 12.25 21.35 6.73
N ASP A 191 12.76 21.68 5.55
CA ASP A 191 14.20 21.64 5.27
C ASP A 191 14.97 22.59 6.21
N SER A 192 14.44 23.79 6.45
CA SER A 192 15.04 24.77 7.37
C SER A 192 15.07 24.31 8.85
N LEU A 193 14.20 23.35 9.22
CA LEU A 193 14.19 22.74 10.55
C LEU A 193 15.18 21.57 10.65
N GLY A 194 15.37 20.81 9.57
CA GLY A 194 16.32 19.70 9.51
C GLY A 194 17.78 20.15 9.67
N GLU A 195 18.15 21.29 9.09
CA GLU A 195 19.52 21.83 9.22
C GLU A 195 19.88 22.30 10.63
N LYS A 196 18.90 22.62 11.48
CA LYS A 196 19.15 23.10 12.85
C LYS A 196 19.35 21.98 13.87
N SER A 197 19.02 20.73 13.53
CA SER A 197 19.10 19.60 14.46
C SER A 197 20.45 18.87 14.48
N LEU A 198 21.40 19.23 13.62
CA LEU A 198 22.70 18.55 13.49
C LEU A 198 23.89 19.25 14.17
N VAL A 199 23.65 20.33 14.95
CA VAL A 199 24.73 21.13 15.58
C VAL A 199 24.80 20.97 17.11
N SER A 200 24.21 19.92 17.69
CA SER A 200 24.27 19.73 19.15
C SER A 200 24.25 18.26 19.57
N PHE A 201 25.36 17.55 19.35
CA PHE A 201 25.82 16.46 20.21
C PHE A 201 27.35 16.44 20.24
#